data_AF-A0A1X7ARB4-F1
#
_entry.id   AF-A0A1X7ARB4-F1
#
_cell.length_a   1.000
_cell.length_b   1.000
_cell.length_c   1.000
_cell.angle_alpha   90.00
_cell.angle_beta   90.00
_cell.angle_gamma   90.00
#
_symmetry.space_group_name_H-M   'P 1'
#
loop_
_entity.id
_entity.type
_entity.pdbx_description
1 polymer ?
#
loop_
_entity_poly.entity_id
_entity_poly.type
_entity_poly.pdbx_seq_one_letter_code
_entity_poly.pdbx_strand_id
1 'polypeptide(L)'
;MDWQAFLKKHHRAIIAWCIILMIAPFFIEIIIVADVLGAEVAVSFFVLLFNDYKNRFILKLHQAKEIFKTLCLIIQQHPIAQGHIYGFHLVMSVACVLMTGSVIYATAVWYPILILGQQSP
;
A
#
# COMPACT_ATOMS: atom_id res chain seq x y z
N MET A 1 -20.57 -0.16 5.41
CA MET A 1 -20.41 -1.63 5.50
C MET A 1 -19.48 -1.90 6.68
N ASP A 2 -20.02 -2.34 7.82
CA ASP A 2 -19.25 -2.48 9.06
C ASP A 2 -18.33 -3.70 9.02
N TRP A 3 -17.12 -3.49 8.50
CA TRP A 3 -16.06 -4.49 8.37
C TRP A 3 -15.72 -5.17 9.70
N GLN A 4 -15.83 -4.44 10.82
CA GLN A 4 -15.56 -4.99 12.15
C GLN A 4 -16.61 -6.01 12.60
N ALA A 5 -17.90 -5.76 12.30
CA ALA A 5 -18.98 -6.68 12.62
C ALA A 5 -18.92 -7.94 11.76
N PHE A 6 -18.57 -7.79 10.47
CA PHE A 6 -18.38 -8.90 9.55
C PHE A 6 -17.23 -9.83 9.97
N LEU A 7 -16.07 -9.25 10.29
CA LEU A 7 -14.90 -10.02 10.75
C LEU A 7 -15.19 -10.78 12.03
N LYS A 8 -15.85 -10.16 13.03
CA LYS A 8 -16.22 -10.84 14.28
C LYS A 8 -17.16 -12.02 14.02
N LYS A 9 -18.14 -11.85 13.14
CA LYS A 9 -19.13 -12.89 12.80
C LYS A 9 -18.51 -14.08 12.06
N HIS A 10 -17.55 -13.83 11.17
CA HIS A 10 -16.96 -14.87 10.31
C HIS A 10 -15.54 -15.31 10.69
N HIS A 11 -14.98 -14.84 11.83
CA HIS A 11 -13.58 -15.12 12.22
C HIS A 11 -13.23 -16.61 12.21
N ARG A 12 -14.13 -17.49 12.70
CA ARG A 12 -13.86 -18.95 12.73
C ARG A 12 -13.75 -19.55 11.34
N ALA A 13 -14.63 -19.12 10.43
CA ALA A 13 -14.61 -19.57 9.04
C ALA A 13 -13.34 -19.06 8.33
N ILE A 14 -12.95 -17.80 8.57
CA ILE A 14 -11.72 -17.23 8.01
C ILE A 14 -10.49 -17.99 8.50
N ILE A 15 -10.40 -18.27 9.81
CA ILE A 15 -9.29 -19.04 10.37
C ILE A 15 -9.25 -20.46 9.79
N ALA A 16 -10.40 -21.14 9.69
CA ALA A 16 -10.49 -22.47 9.10
C ALA A 16 -10.02 -22.48 7.62
N TRP A 17 -10.47 -21.52 6.82
CA TRP A 17 -10.02 -21.37 5.43
C TRP A 17 -8.53 -21.04 5.33
N CYS A 18 -7.98 -20.23 6.24
CA CYS A 18 -6.53 -19.98 6.29
C CYS A 18 -5.74 -21.25 6.60
N ILE A 19 -6.21 -22.10 7.52
CA ILE A 19 -5.58 -23.38 7.85
C ILE A 19 -5.63 -24.33 6.65
N ILE A 20 -6.80 -24.45 6.00
CA ILE A 20 -6.97 -25.28 4.81
C ILE A 20 -6.03 -24.82 3.69
N LEU A 21 -5.99 -23.52 3.39
CA LEU A 21 -5.10 -22.96 2.37
C LEU A 21 -3.62 -23.11 2.70
N MET A 22 -3.27 -23.15 3.98
CA MET A 22 -1.89 -23.38 4.43
C MET A 22 -1.47 -24.85 4.25
N ILE A 23 -2.39 -25.81 4.40
CA ILE A 23 -2.10 -27.25 4.30
C ILE A 23 -2.29 -27.77 2.87
N ALA A 24 -3.24 -27.22 2.11
CA ALA A 24 -3.60 -27.63 0.76
C ALA A 24 -2.41 -27.85 -0.20
N PRO A 25 -1.40 -26.95 -0.28
CA PRO A 25 -0.29 -27.13 -1.22
C PRO A 25 0.69 -28.24 -0.81
N PHE A 26 0.54 -28.84 0.37
CA PHE A 26 1.43 -29.90 0.87
C PHE A 26 0.74 -31.27 0.96
N PHE A 27 -0.56 -31.32 0.68
CA PHE A 27 -1.37 -32.52 0.89
C PHE A 27 -0.91 -33.68 0.01
N ILE A 28 -0.57 -33.39 -1.25
CA ILE A 28 -0.13 -34.42 -2.21
C ILE A 28 1.25 -34.95 -1.84
N GLU A 29 2.21 -34.08 -1.49
CA GLU A 29 3.55 -34.52 -1.09
C GLU A 29 3.52 -35.35 0.20
N ILE A 30 2.70 -34.98 1.18
CA ILE A 30 2.59 -35.73 2.44
C ILE A 30 1.99 -37.12 2.19
N ILE A 31 0.97 -37.22 1.33
CA ILE A 31 0.35 -38.51 0.97
C ILE A 31 1.35 -39.41 0.23
N ILE A 32 2.08 -38.87 -0.75
CA ILE A 32 3.07 -39.64 -1.52
C ILE A 32 4.19 -40.13 -0.61
N VAL A 33 4.70 -39.27 0.29
CA VAL A 33 5.75 -39.67 1.25
C VAL A 33 5.23 -40.72 2.23
N ALA A 34 3.99 -40.60 2.70
CA ALA A 34 3.39 -41.58 3.60
C ALA A 34 3.18 -42.95 2.93
N ASP A 35 2.80 -42.96 1.66
CA ASP A 35 2.54 -44.18 0.88
C ASP A 35 3.85 -44.89 0.47
N VAL A 36 4.89 -44.13 0.10
CA VAL A 36 6.18 -44.68 -0.38
C VAL A 36 7.15 -45.02 0.75
N LEU A 37 7.26 -44.15 1.76
CA LEU A 37 8.30 -44.23 2.80
C LEU A 37 7.75 -44.62 4.18
N GLY A 38 6.42 -44.75 4.29
CA GLY A 38 5.73 -45.06 5.54
C GLY A 38 5.41 -43.82 6.37
N ALA A 39 4.44 -43.97 7.26
CA ALA A 39 3.88 -42.87 8.06
C ALA A 39 4.91 -42.16 8.95
N GLU A 40 5.89 -42.89 9.50
CA GLU A 40 6.92 -42.33 10.38
C GLU A 40 7.84 -41.34 9.66
N VAL A 41 8.21 -41.65 8.41
CA VAL A 41 9.03 -40.78 7.57
C VAL A 41 8.24 -39.56 7.12
N ALA A 42 6.95 -39.72 6.82
CA ALA A 42 6.06 -38.61 6.48
C ALA A 42 5.90 -37.62 7.64
N VAL A 43 5.73 -38.10 8.88
CA VAL A 43 5.66 -37.25 10.07
C VAL A 43 6.97 -36.50 10.29
N SER A 44 8.10 -37.18 10.14
CA SER A 44 9.44 -36.56 10.27
C SER A 44 9.66 -35.47 9.22
N PHE A 45 9.28 -35.74 7.97
CA PHE A 45 9.32 -34.78 6.87
C PHE A 45 8.43 -33.57 7.15
N PHE A 46 7.21 -33.79 7.63
CA PHE A 46 6.28 -32.71 7.98
C PHE A 46 6.84 -31.79 9.08
N VAL A 47 7.47 -32.36 10.11
CA VAL A 47 8.09 -31.59 11.20
C VAL A 47 9.24 -30.72 10.69
N LEU A 48 10.10 -31.27 9.83
CA LEU A 48 11.19 -30.51 9.22
C LEU A 48 10.67 -29.38 8.33
N LEU A 49 9.68 -29.69 7.49
CA LEU A 49 9.03 -28.72 6.62
C LEU A 49 8.40 -27.59 7.43
N PHE A 50 7.62 -27.92 8.47
CA PHE A 50 6.99 -26.94 9.34
C PHE A 50 8.01 -26.02 10.02
N ASN A 51 9.14 -26.56 10.48
CA ASN A 51 10.18 -25.76 11.12
C ASN A 51 10.84 -24.78 10.14
N ASP A 52 11.11 -25.21 8.90
CA ASP A 52 11.65 -24.33 7.85
C ASP A 52 10.66 -23.21 7.49
N TYR A 53 9.39 -23.54 7.29
CA TYR A 53 8.35 -22.55 7.01
C TYR A 53 8.14 -21.57 8.15
N LYS A 54 8.15 -22.04 9.40
CA LYS A 54 8.09 -21.17 10.60
C LYS A 54 9.25 -20.19 10.62
N ASN A 55 10.47 -20.65 10.37
CA ASN A 55 11.65 -19.78 10.35
C ASN A 55 11.58 -18.76 9.21
N ARG A 56 11.16 -19.18 8.01
CA ARG A 56 10.93 -18.27 6.88
C ARG A 56 9.85 -17.24 7.19
N PHE A 57 8.77 -17.64 7.84
CA PHE A 57 7.70 -16.73 8.24
C PHE A 57 8.18 -15.69 9.26
N ILE A 58 8.93 -16.11 10.28
CA ILE A 58 9.54 -15.19 11.25
C ILE A 58 10.49 -14.20 10.55
N LEU A 59 11.31 -14.69 9.62
CA LEU A 59 12.23 -13.86 8.85
C LEU A 59 11.49 -12.86 7.96
N LYS A 60 10.40 -13.28 7.30
CA LYS A 60 9.53 -12.40 6.51
C LYS A 60 8.84 -11.35 7.38
N LEU A 61 8.38 -11.71 8.57
CA LEU A 61 7.84 -10.75 9.54
C LEU A 61 8.90 -9.74 9.96
N HIS A 62 10.13 -10.17 10.20
CA HIS A 62 11.21 -9.26 10.55
C HIS A 62 11.55 -8.30 9.40
N GLN A 63 11.65 -8.81 8.17
CA GLN A 63 11.82 -8.00 6.96
C GLN A 63 10.69 -6.98 6.79
N ALA A 64 9.44 -7.38 7.00
CA ALA A 64 8.29 -6.49 6.93
C ALA A 64 8.38 -5.35 7.96
N LYS A 65 8.81 -5.66 9.19
CA LYS A 65 9.03 -4.64 10.23
C LYS A 65 10.14 -3.65 9.84
N GLU A 66 11.25 -4.13 9.30
CA GLU A 66 12.35 -3.26 8.87
C GLU A 66 11.95 -2.37 7.68
N ILE A 67 11.20 -2.92 6.72
CA ILE A 67 10.63 -2.14 5.61
C ILE A 67 9.71 -1.05 6.14
N PHE A 68 8.81 -1.39 7.07
CA PHE A 68 7.89 -0.42 7.67
C PHE A 68 8.65 0.71 8.39
N LYS A 69 9.65 0.36 9.20
CA LYS A 69 10.53 1.32 9.87
C LYS A 69 11.24 2.24 8.87
N THR A 70 11.74 1.68 7.78
CA THR A 70 12.40 2.43 6.72
C THR A 70 11.43 3.39 6.03
N LEU A 71 10.21 2.95 5.71
CA LEU A 71 9.18 3.80 5.15
C LEU A 71 8.81 4.96 6.09
N CYS A 72 8.66 4.68 7.39
CA CYS A 72 8.41 5.73 8.39
C CYS A 72 9.55 6.77 8.43
N LEU A 73 10.81 6.32 8.38
CA LEU A 73 11.96 7.23 8.35
C LEU A 73 12.00 8.06 7.08
N ILE A 74 11.73 7.46 5.91
CA ILE A 74 11.66 8.17 4.63
C ILE A 74 10.56 9.24 4.67
N ILE A 75 9.38 8.90 5.18
CA ILE A 75 8.27 9.86 5.31
C ILE A 75 8.65 10.99 6.27
N GLN A 76 9.28 10.68 7.41
CA GLN A 76 9.72 11.68 8.38
C GLN A 76 10.80 12.61 7.82
N GLN A 77 11.69 12.09 6.99
CA GLN A 77 12.75 12.86 6.32
C GLN A 77 12.28 13.54 5.04
N HIS A 78 11.04 13.29 4.60
CA HIS A 78 10.54 13.84 3.36
C HIS A 78 10.45 15.38 3.46
N PRO A 79 10.94 16.14 2.47
CA PRO A 79 10.95 17.61 2.50
C PRO A 79 9.57 18.23 2.76
N ILE A 80 8.50 17.57 2.29
CA ILE A 80 7.11 18.01 2.51
C ILE A 80 6.71 17.96 4.00
N ALA A 81 7.30 17.06 4.80
CA ALA A 81 7.05 17.01 6.24
C ALA A 81 7.81 18.11 7.00
N GLN A 82 8.76 18.80 6.35
CA GLN A 82 9.45 19.96 6.92
C GLN A 82 8.61 21.22 6.69
N GLY A 83 8.02 21.76 7.75
CA GLY A 83 7.08 22.88 7.68
C GLY A 83 7.62 24.13 6.97
N HIS A 84 8.94 24.37 7.03
CA HIS A 84 9.58 25.47 6.32
C HIS A 84 9.51 25.30 4.79
N ILE A 85 9.83 24.10 4.28
CA ILE A 85 9.80 23.80 2.84
C ILE A 85 8.37 23.80 2.33
N TYR A 86 7.44 23.20 3.09
CA TYR A 86 6.02 23.23 2.77
C TYR A 86 5.48 24.66 2.72
N GLY A 87 5.79 25.49 3.72
CA GLY A 87 5.38 26.89 3.77
C GLY A 87 5.92 27.69 2.58
N PHE A 88 7.19 27.50 2.22
CA PHE A 88 7.79 28.13 1.04
C PHE A 88 7.06 27.74 -0.25
N HIS A 89 6.81 26.44 -0.47
CA HIS A 89 6.06 26.00 -1.65
C HIS A 89 4.64 26.55 -1.68
N LEU A 90 3.94 26.56 -0.54
CA LEU A 90 2.58 27.09 -0.47
C LEU A 90 2.54 28.58 -0.82
N VAL A 91 3.45 29.38 -0.26
CA VAL A 91 3.55 30.82 -0.56
C VAL A 91 3.88 31.04 -2.03
N MET A 92 4.85 30.31 -2.58
CA MET A 92 5.23 30.44 -3.99
C MET A 92 4.10 30.00 -4.94
N SER A 93 3.37 28.92 -4.62
CA SER A 93 2.23 28.48 -5.40
C SER A 93 1.08 29.49 -5.36
N VAL A 94 0.76 30.05 -4.20
CA VAL A 94 -0.26 31.11 -4.07
C VAL A 94 0.15 32.34 -4.85
N ALA A 95 1.40 32.79 -4.73
CA ALA A 95 1.92 33.91 -5.51
C ALA A 95 1.82 33.66 -7.03
N CYS A 96 2.19 32.46 -7.48
CA CYS A 96 2.10 32.08 -8.88
C CYS A 96 0.65 32.09 -9.39
N VAL A 97 -0.29 31.56 -8.61
CA VAL A 97 -1.73 31.57 -8.96
C VAL A 97 -2.28 32.99 -9.00
N LEU A 98 -1.88 33.87 -8.08
CA LEU A 98 -2.32 35.27 -8.10
C LEU A 98 -1.76 36.02 -9.31
N MET A 99 -0.49 35.81 -9.65
CA MET A 99 0.12 36.43 -10.82
C MET A 99 -0.49 35.92 -12.13
N THR A 100 -0.62 34.61 -12.30
CA THR A 100 -1.19 34.04 -13.52
C THR A 100 -2.69 34.31 -13.63
N GLY A 101 -3.44 34.18 -12.53
CA GLY A 101 -4.88 34.45 -12.47
C GLY A 101 -5.22 35.90 -12.78
N SER A 102 -4.43 36.86 -12.28
CA SER A 102 -4.64 38.29 -12.58
C SER A 102 -4.36 38.62 -14.05
N VAL A 103 -3.35 38.02 -14.67
CA VAL A 103 -3.06 38.17 -16.10
C VAL A 103 -4.19 37.57 -16.95
N ILE A 104 -4.66 36.36 -16.63
CA ILE A 104 -5.78 35.71 -17.33
C ILE A 104 -7.07 36.50 -17.18
N TYR A 105 -7.35 37.03 -15.99
CA TYR A 105 -8.53 37.85 -15.76
C TYR A 105 -8.45 39.17 -16.54
N ALA A 106 -7.30 39.85 -16.51
CA ALA A 106 -7.09 41.08 -17.25
C ALA A 106 -7.25 40.87 -18.77
N THR A 107 -6.69 39.79 -19.33
CA THR A 107 -6.89 39.48 -20.74
C THR A 107 -8.34 39.14 -21.05
N ALA A 108 -9.01 38.31 -20.24
CA ALA A 108 -10.42 37.94 -20.46
C ALA A 108 -11.39 39.13 -20.41
N VAL A 109 -11.13 40.14 -19.55
CA VAL A 109 -11.97 41.35 -19.43
C VAL A 109 -11.73 42.33 -20.59
N TRP A 110 -10.49 42.53 -20.99
CA TRP A 110 -10.14 43.52 -22.03
C TRP A 110 -10.25 42.97 -23.46
N TYR A 111 -10.16 41.65 -23.65
CA TYR A 111 -10.22 41.01 -24.96
C TYR A 111 -11.54 41.27 -25.73
N PRO A 112 -12.74 41.19 -25.12
CA PRO A 112 -13.99 41.51 -25.80
C PRO A 112 -14.07 43.00 -26.19
N ILE A 113 -13.57 43.89 -25.34
CA ILE A 113 -13.60 45.35 -25.56
C ILE A 113 -12.70 45.72 -26.74
N LEU A 114 -11.52 45.10 -26.85
CA LEU A 114 -10.60 45.32 -27.97
C LEU A 114 -11.16 44.83 -29.30
N ILE A 115 -11.87 43.69 -29.29
CA ILE A 115 -12.52 43.14 -30.51
C ILE A 115 -13.71 44.01 -30.93
N LEU A 116 -14.56 44.41 -29.99
CA LEU A 116 -15.72 45.28 -30.28
C LEU A 116 -15.28 46.68 -30.72
N GLY A 117 -14.21 47.22 -30.14
CA GLY A 117 -13.64 48.52 -30.54
C GLY A 117 -12.97 48.53 -31.92
N GLN A 118 -12.60 47.37 -32.46
CA GLN A 118 -12.12 47.23 -33.85
C GLN A 118 -13.26 47.16 -34.88
N GLN A 119 -14.50 46.91 -34.45
CA GLN A 119 -15.67 46.76 -35.33
C GLN A 119 -16.54 48.03 -35.44
N SER A 120 -16.23 49.07 -34.67
CA SER A 120 -16.79 50.41 -34.88
C SER A 120 -16.09 51.11 -36.06
N PRO A 121 -16.85 51.70 -37.01
CA PRO A 121 -16.34 52.25 -38.28
C PRO A 121 -15.39 53.44 -38.12
#